data_AF-A0A0A8EJ35-F1
#
_entry.id   AF-A0A0A8EJ35-F1
#
_cell.length_a   1.000
_cell.length_b   1.000
_cell.length_c   1.000
_cell.angle_alpha   90.00
_cell.angle_beta   90.00
_cell.angle_gamma   90.00
#
_symmetry.space_group_name_H-M   'P 1'
#
loop_
_entity.id
_entity.type
_entity.pdbx_description
1 polymer ?
#
loop_
_entity_poly.entity_id
_entity_poly.type
_entity_poly.pdbx_seq_one_letter_code
_entity_poly.pdbx_strand_id
1 'polypeptide(L)'
;MTDPAAKALQQEIARELQVPAEFDAAHEIERRVSFLTAQLTSTGLRSLVLGISGGVDSTTAGRLCQLAVERARAEGHEATFYAMRLPYGEQADEKDAQRAVEFLRADRLLTVDVRPASDAALAAAVAGGVTFRDARHQDFVHGNIKARQRMIAQYAVAGAEHGLVVGTDHAAEAVSGFFTKFGDGAADVVPLTGLTKRRVRAVAQALGAPAELVHKVPTADLETLDPGKPDEDALGVSYDQIDDFLEGRPVEEAAFEAIARRYRLTAHKRALPIAP
;
A
#
# COMPACT_ATOMS: atom_id res chain seq x y z
N MET A 1 -3.46 28.30 0.12
CA MET A 1 -2.19 29.06 0.10
C MET A 1 -1.67 29.19 -1.32
N THR A 2 -1.30 30.41 -1.72
CA THR A 2 -0.75 30.74 -3.05
C THR A 2 0.62 31.43 -2.95
N ASP A 3 1.22 31.45 -1.76
CA ASP A 3 2.56 32.00 -1.52
C ASP A 3 3.62 31.21 -2.31
N PRO A 4 4.53 31.88 -3.06
CA PRO A 4 5.68 31.26 -3.73
C PRO A 4 6.46 30.25 -2.88
N ALA A 5 6.66 30.51 -1.58
CA ALA A 5 7.42 29.61 -0.70
C ALA A 5 6.67 28.28 -0.47
N ALA A 6 5.35 28.36 -0.22
CA ALA A 6 4.50 27.18 -0.04
C ALA A 6 4.47 26.33 -1.32
N LYS A 7 4.37 26.97 -2.48
CA LYS A 7 4.39 26.29 -3.77
C LYS A 7 5.73 25.60 -4.05
N ALA A 8 6.84 26.24 -3.70
CA ALA A 8 8.17 25.65 -3.83
C ALA A 8 8.31 24.36 -2.99
N LEU A 9 7.80 24.38 -1.74
CA LEU A 9 7.81 23.20 -0.86
C LEU A 9 6.93 22.06 -1.40
N GLN A 10 5.73 22.36 -1.91
CA GLN A 10 4.88 21.34 -2.56
C GLN A 10 5.62 20.68 -3.74
N GLN A 11 6.26 21.48 -4.59
CA GLN A 11 6.99 20.99 -5.75
C GLN A 11 8.21 20.15 -5.36
N GLU A 12 8.91 20.53 -4.28
CA GLU A 12 10.02 19.76 -3.71
C GLU A 12 9.54 18.39 -3.24
N ILE A 13 8.51 18.35 -2.38
CA ILE A 13 7.96 17.10 -1.83
C ILE A 13 7.39 16.22 -2.95
N ALA A 14 6.64 16.80 -3.91
CA ALA A 14 6.09 16.07 -5.04
C ALA A 14 7.20 15.42 -5.88
N ARG A 15 8.33 16.13 -6.10
CA ARG A 15 9.49 15.60 -6.82
C ARG A 15 10.17 14.47 -6.05
N GLU A 16 10.39 14.64 -4.74
CA GLU A 16 10.98 13.60 -3.88
C GLU A 16 10.13 12.33 -3.86
N LEU A 17 8.80 12.48 -3.88
CA LEU A 17 7.83 11.39 -3.94
C LEU A 17 7.51 10.92 -5.37
N GLN A 18 8.25 11.41 -6.36
CA GLN A 18 8.15 11.01 -7.78
C GLN A 18 6.76 11.20 -8.38
N VAL A 19 6.01 12.22 -7.94
CA VAL A 19 4.70 12.56 -8.50
C VAL A 19 4.90 13.15 -9.90
N PRO A 20 4.36 12.54 -10.96
CA PRO A 20 4.56 13.04 -12.31
C PRO A 20 3.76 14.34 -12.53
N ALA A 21 4.34 15.27 -13.29
CA ALA A 21 3.71 16.56 -13.57
C ALA A 21 2.43 16.39 -14.42
N GLU A 22 2.48 15.47 -15.38
CA GLU A 22 1.36 15.09 -16.23
C GLU A 22 0.86 13.69 -15.85
N PHE A 23 -0.38 13.38 -16.18
CA PHE A 23 -0.98 12.08 -15.90
C PHE A 23 -1.84 11.62 -17.07
N ASP A 24 -1.51 10.45 -17.60
CA ASP A 24 -2.34 9.67 -18.50
C ASP A 24 -2.42 8.24 -17.97
N ALA A 25 -3.64 7.75 -17.75
CA ALA A 25 -3.84 6.46 -17.08
C ALA A 25 -3.31 5.29 -17.93
N ALA A 26 -3.46 5.34 -19.26
CA ALA A 26 -3.00 4.28 -20.14
C ALA A 26 -1.47 4.21 -20.18
N HIS A 27 -0.81 5.37 -20.26
CA HIS A 27 0.64 5.47 -20.19
C HIS A 27 1.20 4.98 -18.85
N GLU A 28 0.57 5.36 -17.73
CA GLU A 28 0.97 4.91 -16.40
C GLU A 28 0.78 3.40 -16.21
N ILE A 29 -0.30 2.82 -16.74
CA ILE A 29 -0.50 1.36 -16.75
C ILE A 29 0.65 0.69 -17.49
N GLU A 30 0.93 1.12 -18.72
CA GLU A 30 1.98 0.52 -19.56
C GLU A 30 3.35 0.61 -18.89
N ARG A 31 3.70 1.79 -18.36
CA ARG A 31 4.95 2.02 -17.63
C ARG A 31 5.10 1.08 -16.44
N ARG A 32 4.03 0.89 -15.65
CA ARG A 32 4.06 0.09 -14.41
C ARG A 32 4.07 -1.41 -14.68
N VAL A 33 3.34 -1.88 -15.70
CA VAL A 33 3.42 -3.27 -16.17
C VAL A 33 4.82 -3.55 -16.71
N SER A 34 5.36 -2.68 -17.57
CA SER A 34 6.73 -2.82 -18.09
C SER A 34 7.78 -2.85 -16.99
N PHE A 35 7.63 -2.01 -15.95
CA PHE A 35 8.50 -2.04 -14.77
C PHE A 35 8.48 -3.41 -14.08
N LEU A 36 7.30 -3.94 -13.74
CA LEU A 36 7.17 -5.25 -13.08
C LEU A 36 7.68 -6.40 -13.94
N THR A 37 7.36 -6.41 -15.24
CA THR A 37 7.87 -7.40 -16.19
C THR A 37 9.39 -7.36 -16.26
N ALA A 38 10.00 -6.17 -16.33
CA ALA A 38 11.46 -6.02 -16.34
C ALA A 38 12.10 -6.52 -15.04
N GLN A 39 11.49 -6.29 -13.88
CA GLN A 39 12.01 -6.79 -12.60
C GLN A 39 12.04 -8.33 -12.56
N LEU A 40 11.04 -9.01 -13.10
CA LEU A 40 11.03 -10.47 -13.20
C LEU A 40 12.11 -10.98 -14.16
N THR A 41 12.17 -10.41 -15.37
CA THR A 41 13.05 -10.92 -16.43
C THR A 41 14.53 -10.58 -16.18
N SER A 42 14.84 -9.45 -15.54
CA SER A 42 16.23 -9.06 -15.25
C SER A 42 16.84 -9.79 -14.06
N THR A 43 16.03 -10.24 -13.11
CA THR A 43 16.49 -10.94 -11.89
C THR A 43 16.45 -12.46 -12.04
N GLY A 44 15.68 -12.99 -12.99
CA GLY A 44 15.41 -14.42 -13.13
C GLY A 44 14.38 -14.96 -12.13
N LEU A 45 13.79 -14.09 -11.29
CA LEU A 45 12.71 -14.45 -10.38
C LEU A 45 11.42 -14.74 -11.15
N ARG A 46 10.57 -15.60 -10.58
CA ARG A 46 9.44 -16.21 -11.28
C ARG A 46 8.09 -15.85 -10.71
N SER A 47 8.06 -15.07 -9.64
CA SER A 47 6.81 -14.83 -8.93
C SER A 47 6.67 -13.39 -8.46
N LEU A 48 5.45 -12.87 -8.54
CA LEU A 48 5.04 -11.67 -7.80
C LEU A 48 4.07 -12.11 -6.71
N VAL A 49 4.25 -11.60 -5.49
CA VAL A 49 3.40 -11.93 -4.33
C VAL A 49 2.81 -10.64 -3.78
N LEU A 50 1.48 -10.61 -3.60
CA LEU A 50 0.79 -9.43 -3.07
C LEU A 50 -0.40 -9.79 -2.19
N GLY A 51 -0.49 -9.16 -1.03
CA GLY A 51 -1.67 -9.16 -0.17
C GLY A 51 -2.83 -8.35 -0.79
N ILE A 52 -3.98 -8.99 -0.96
CA ILE A 52 -5.20 -8.37 -1.49
C ILE A 52 -6.14 -8.08 -0.33
N SER A 53 -6.29 -6.81 0.03
CA SER A 53 -7.15 -6.38 1.14
C SER A 53 -8.61 -6.17 0.74
N GLY A 54 -8.87 -5.94 -0.55
CA GLY A 54 -10.16 -5.44 -1.05
C GLY A 54 -10.25 -3.91 -1.14
N GLY A 55 -9.16 -3.20 -0.80
CA GLY A 55 -9.01 -1.77 -1.07
C GLY A 55 -8.54 -1.49 -2.50
N VAL A 56 -8.67 -0.24 -2.95
CA VAL A 56 -8.33 0.16 -4.33
C VAL A 56 -6.85 -0.01 -4.65
N ASP A 57 -5.94 0.18 -3.69
CA ASP A 57 -4.49 0.16 -3.94
C ASP A 57 -4.02 -1.27 -4.24
N SER A 58 -4.36 -2.23 -3.37
CA SER A 58 -4.05 -3.64 -3.59
C SER A 58 -4.78 -4.23 -4.81
N THR A 59 -6.00 -3.77 -5.10
CA THR A 59 -6.73 -4.14 -6.32
C THR A 59 -6.00 -3.65 -7.58
N THR A 60 -5.52 -2.41 -7.57
CA THR A 60 -4.80 -1.81 -8.70
C THR A 60 -3.44 -2.47 -8.91
N ALA A 61 -2.63 -2.55 -7.84
CA ALA A 61 -1.32 -3.19 -7.88
C ALA A 61 -1.42 -4.66 -8.29
N GLY A 62 -2.40 -5.40 -7.76
CA GLY A 62 -2.59 -6.81 -8.12
C GLY A 62 -2.94 -6.99 -9.59
N ARG A 63 -3.75 -6.10 -10.18
CA ARG A 63 -4.11 -6.22 -11.60
C ARG A 63 -2.89 -5.92 -12.48
N LEU A 64 -2.08 -4.93 -12.10
CA LEU A 64 -0.78 -4.68 -12.75
C LEU A 64 0.16 -5.88 -12.64
N CYS A 65 0.20 -6.57 -11.50
CA CYS A 65 0.99 -7.79 -11.31
C CYS A 65 0.54 -8.91 -12.26
N GLN A 66 -0.76 -9.17 -12.34
CA GLN A 66 -1.30 -10.20 -13.23
C GLN A 66 -0.95 -9.91 -14.70
N LEU A 67 -1.11 -8.65 -15.15
CA LEU A 67 -0.72 -8.24 -16.50
C LEU A 67 0.79 -8.39 -16.75
N ALA A 68 1.62 -8.10 -15.75
CA ALA A 68 3.07 -8.20 -15.86
C ALA A 68 3.55 -9.65 -16.00
N VAL A 69 2.98 -10.59 -15.24
CA VAL A 69 3.32 -12.01 -15.36
C VAL A 69 2.78 -12.62 -16.66
N GLU A 70 1.59 -12.20 -17.13
CA GLU A 70 1.05 -12.59 -18.43
C GLU A 70 1.98 -12.15 -19.57
N ARG A 71 2.49 -10.91 -19.50
CA ARG A 71 3.47 -10.39 -20.46
C ARG A 71 4.79 -11.14 -20.40
N ALA A 72 5.34 -11.36 -19.20
CA ALA A 72 6.58 -12.10 -19.03
C ALA A 72 6.48 -13.52 -19.63
N ARG A 73 5.34 -14.21 -19.43
CA ARG A 73 5.06 -15.51 -20.05
C ARG A 73 5.00 -15.44 -21.57
N ALA A 74 4.36 -14.40 -22.13
CA ALA A 74 4.33 -14.19 -23.57
C ALA A 74 5.72 -13.95 -24.18
N GLU A 75 6.66 -13.41 -23.39
CA GLU A 75 8.07 -13.20 -23.75
C GLU A 75 8.96 -14.44 -23.48
N GLY A 76 8.38 -15.56 -23.02
CA GLY A 76 9.09 -16.82 -22.79
C GLY A 76 9.69 -16.97 -21.40
N HIS A 77 9.35 -16.09 -20.44
CA HIS A 77 9.78 -16.20 -19.05
C HIS A 77 8.70 -16.87 -18.18
N GLU A 78 9.11 -17.86 -17.39
CA GLU A 78 8.22 -18.50 -16.42
C GLU A 78 7.87 -17.50 -15.30
N ALA A 79 6.61 -17.05 -15.25
CA ALA A 79 6.14 -16.07 -14.29
C ALA A 79 4.75 -16.44 -13.73
N THR A 80 4.53 -16.27 -12.43
CA THR A 80 3.25 -16.54 -11.74
C THR A 80 2.91 -15.41 -10.76
N PHE A 81 1.66 -14.96 -10.75
CA PHE A 81 1.17 -14.04 -9.72
C PHE A 81 0.44 -14.78 -8.59
N TYR A 82 0.91 -14.59 -7.35
CA TYR A 82 0.31 -15.09 -6.12
C TYR A 82 -0.43 -13.96 -5.40
N ALA A 83 -1.75 -13.94 -5.54
CA ALA A 83 -2.62 -13.11 -4.73
C ALA A 83 -2.84 -13.78 -3.36
N MET A 84 -2.71 -13.00 -2.28
CA MET A 84 -2.86 -13.51 -0.92
C MET A 84 -4.00 -12.81 -0.17
N ARG A 85 -4.97 -13.57 0.31
CA ARG A 85 -5.91 -13.13 1.35
C ARG A 85 -5.22 -13.29 2.71
N LEU A 86 -5.19 -12.21 3.49
CA LEU A 86 -4.46 -12.14 4.76
C LEU A 86 -5.37 -11.67 5.92
N PRO A 87 -6.49 -12.36 6.19
CA PRO A 87 -7.44 -11.94 7.21
C PRO A 87 -6.85 -12.09 8.62
N TYR A 88 -7.39 -11.32 9.56
CA TYR A 88 -7.20 -11.56 10.99
C TYR A 88 -8.49 -12.19 11.52
N GLY A 89 -8.57 -13.52 11.51
CA GLY A 89 -9.83 -14.23 11.77
C GLY A 89 -10.87 -13.99 10.67
N GLU A 90 -12.02 -13.43 11.03
CA GLU A 90 -13.08 -13.09 10.07
C GLU A 90 -12.96 -11.63 9.62
N GLN A 91 -12.92 -11.39 8.31
CA GLN A 91 -12.87 -10.03 7.75
C GLN A 91 -14.29 -9.54 7.44
N ALA A 92 -14.70 -8.40 8.00
CA ALA A 92 -16.07 -7.89 7.88
C ALA A 92 -16.47 -7.55 6.43
N ASP A 93 -15.50 -7.18 5.61
CA ASP A 93 -15.63 -6.78 4.22
C ASP A 93 -15.09 -7.85 3.24
N GLU A 94 -15.11 -9.14 3.62
CA GLU A 94 -14.67 -10.26 2.77
C GLU A 94 -15.31 -10.24 1.37
N LYS A 95 -16.55 -9.76 1.27
CA LYS A 95 -17.25 -9.58 -0.02
C LYS A 95 -16.47 -8.70 -1.00
N ASP A 96 -15.82 -7.64 -0.52
CA ASP A 96 -15.08 -6.71 -1.37
C ASP A 96 -13.73 -7.31 -1.76
N ALA A 97 -13.11 -8.04 -0.84
CA ALA A 97 -11.89 -8.76 -1.16
C ALA A 97 -12.13 -9.88 -2.18
N GLN A 98 -13.25 -10.59 -2.10
CA GLN A 98 -13.63 -11.59 -3.09
C GLN A 98 -13.90 -10.95 -4.47
N ARG A 99 -14.58 -9.80 -4.51
CA ARG A 99 -14.76 -9.02 -5.76
C ARG A 99 -13.42 -8.59 -6.35
N ALA A 100 -12.48 -8.15 -5.51
CA ALA A 100 -11.13 -7.81 -5.95
C ALA A 100 -10.44 -9.03 -6.55
N VAL A 101 -10.45 -10.18 -5.87
CA VAL A 101 -9.89 -11.45 -6.37
C VAL A 101 -10.48 -11.84 -7.74
N GLU A 102 -11.79 -11.74 -7.91
CA GLU A 102 -12.48 -12.02 -9.18
C GLU A 102 -12.03 -11.08 -10.31
N PHE A 103 -11.89 -9.78 -10.01
CA PHE A 103 -11.40 -8.79 -10.96
C PHE A 103 -9.93 -9.02 -11.34
N LEU A 104 -9.08 -9.35 -10.36
CA LEU A 104 -7.65 -9.54 -10.53
C LEU A 104 -7.35 -10.67 -11.52
N ARG A 105 -8.10 -11.78 -11.42
CA ARG A 105 -7.86 -13.04 -12.16
C ARG A 105 -6.44 -13.57 -11.93
N ALA A 106 -6.04 -13.61 -10.66
CA ALA A 106 -4.70 -14.07 -10.26
C ALA A 106 -4.45 -15.52 -10.66
N ASP A 107 -3.22 -15.85 -11.08
CA ASP A 107 -2.83 -17.23 -11.41
C ASP A 107 -2.97 -18.18 -10.21
N ARG A 108 -2.68 -17.67 -9.00
CA ARG A 108 -2.80 -18.38 -7.72
C ARG A 108 -3.42 -17.49 -6.67
N LEU A 109 -4.34 -18.06 -5.90
CA LEU A 109 -4.93 -17.46 -4.70
C LEU A 109 -4.54 -18.29 -3.49
N LEU A 110 -3.94 -17.65 -2.48
CA LEU A 110 -3.63 -18.26 -1.20
C LEU A 110 -4.36 -17.49 -0.08
N THR A 111 -4.72 -18.20 0.99
CA THR A 111 -5.30 -17.57 2.19
C THR A 111 -4.46 -17.95 3.39
N VAL A 112 -4.01 -16.94 4.14
CA VAL A 112 -3.26 -17.13 5.39
C VAL A 112 -3.91 -16.29 6.47
N ASP A 113 -4.59 -16.94 7.44
CA ASP A 113 -5.09 -16.25 8.64
C ASP A 113 -3.90 -15.83 9.51
N VAL A 114 -3.71 -14.51 9.67
CA VAL A 114 -2.62 -13.94 10.46
C VAL A 114 -2.93 -13.83 11.95
N ARG A 115 -4.18 -14.13 12.38
CA ARG A 115 -4.58 -14.01 13.78
C ARG A 115 -3.74 -14.85 14.74
N PRO A 116 -3.51 -16.17 14.51
CA PRO A 116 -2.74 -16.97 15.45
C PRO A 116 -1.33 -16.43 15.69
N ALA A 117 -0.64 -16.01 14.63
CA ALA A 117 0.71 -15.45 14.71
C ALA A 117 0.72 -14.06 15.36
N SER A 118 -0.29 -13.23 15.08
CA SER A 118 -0.41 -11.87 15.64
C SER A 118 -0.68 -11.91 17.14
N ASP A 119 -1.64 -12.74 17.56
CA ASP A 119 -2.01 -12.89 18.97
C ASP A 119 -0.87 -13.48 19.79
N ALA A 120 -0.19 -14.50 19.25
CA ALA A 120 0.98 -15.10 19.90
C ALA A 120 2.12 -14.09 20.08
N ALA A 121 2.38 -13.23 19.09
CA ALA A 121 3.41 -12.20 19.18
C ALA A 121 3.08 -11.14 20.25
N LEU A 122 1.82 -10.69 20.34
CA LEU A 122 1.39 -9.77 21.40
C LEU A 122 1.48 -10.42 22.78
N ALA A 123 0.99 -11.67 22.92
CA ALA A 123 1.03 -12.41 24.17
C ALA A 123 2.46 -12.63 24.66
N ALA A 124 3.39 -12.95 23.76
CA ALA A 124 4.81 -13.10 24.09
C ALA A 124 5.43 -11.77 24.57
N ALA A 125 5.09 -10.64 23.95
CA ALA A 125 5.55 -9.33 24.39
C ALA A 125 5.05 -8.99 25.81
N VAL A 126 3.76 -9.27 26.09
CA VAL A 126 3.16 -9.10 27.42
C VAL A 126 3.82 -10.00 28.45
N ALA A 127 4.03 -11.28 28.13
CA ALA A 127 4.74 -12.22 29.00
C ALA A 127 6.20 -11.79 29.26
N GLY A 128 6.81 -11.09 28.30
CA GLY A 128 8.13 -10.47 28.43
C GLY A 128 8.15 -9.16 29.23
N GLY A 129 7.01 -8.69 29.74
CA GLY A 129 6.92 -7.50 30.60
C GLY A 129 6.62 -6.20 29.86
N VAL A 130 6.24 -6.23 28.58
CA VAL A 130 5.76 -5.02 27.87
C VAL A 130 4.47 -4.54 28.52
N THR A 131 4.43 -3.24 28.85
CA THR A 131 3.25 -2.57 29.40
C THR A 131 2.70 -1.55 28.41
N PHE A 132 1.39 -1.33 28.46
CA PHE A 132 0.69 -0.36 27.62
C PHE A 132 0.04 0.71 28.49
N ARG A 133 -0.03 1.95 27.97
CA ARG A 133 -0.68 3.07 28.67
C ARG A 133 -2.16 2.79 28.96
N ASP A 134 -2.84 2.19 27.99
CA ASP A 134 -4.26 1.85 28.02
C ASP A 134 -4.58 0.81 26.93
N ALA A 135 -5.84 0.39 26.87
CA ALA A 135 -6.32 -0.60 25.89
C ALA A 135 -6.21 -0.13 24.43
N ARG A 136 -6.36 1.18 24.16
CA ARG A 136 -6.22 1.73 22.81
C ARG A 136 -4.76 1.72 22.35
N HIS A 137 -3.83 2.00 23.25
CA HIS A 137 -2.40 1.88 22.96
C HIS A 137 -2.01 0.43 22.66
N GLN A 138 -2.54 -0.54 23.42
CA GLN A 138 -2.33 -1.96 23.15
C GLN A 138 -2.91 -2.35 21.78
N ASP A 139 -4.13 -1.90 21.46
CA ASP A 139 -4.77 -2.18 20.17
C ASP A 139 -3.99 -1.59 18.98
N PHE A 140 -3.51 -0.34 19.11
CA PHE A 140 -2.65 0.28 18.10
C PHE A 140 -1.33 -0.51 17.87
N VAL A 141 -0.69 -0.98 18.94
CA VAL A 141 0.52 -1.82 18.83
C VAL A 141 0.18 -3.16 18.19
N HIS A 142 -0.95 -3.77 18.57
CA HIS A 142 -1.41 -5.02 17.98
C HIS A 142 -1.73 -4.87 16.49
N GLY A 143 -2.36 -3.77 16.07
CA GLY A 143 -2.58 -3.43 14.66
C GLY A 143 -1.28 -3.41 13.85
N ASN A 144 -0.22 -2.81 14.40
CA ASN A 144 1.11 -2.85 13.78
C ASN A 144 1.72 -4.27 13.75
N ILE A 145 1.47 -5.10 14.77
CA ILE A 145 1.87 -6.53 14.73
C ILE A 145 1.17 -7.24 13.58
N LYS A 146 -0.16 -7.06 13.42
CA LYS A 146 -0.94 -7.66 12.32
C LYS A 146 -0.35 -7.27 10.96
N ALA A 147 -0.06 -5.98 10.73
CA ALA A 147 0.56 -5.51 9.49
C ALA A 147 1.93 -6.18 9.21
N ARG A 148 2.75 -6.38 10.25
CA ARG A 148 4.03 -7.10 10.12
C ARG A 148 3.88 -8.60 9.89
N GLN A 149 2.87 -9.24 10.48
CA GLN A 149 2.58 -10.65 10.22
C GLN A 149 2.10 -10.87 8.77
N ARG A 150 1.33 -9.92 8.21
CA ARG A 150 0.98 -9.92 6.78
C ARG A 150 2.22 -9.81 5.88
N MET A 151 3.18 -8.99 6.26
CA MET A 151 4.48 -8.92 5.56
C MET A 151 5.23 -10.26 5.63
N ILE A 152 5.36 -10.86 6.82
CA ILE A 152 6.04 -12.15 7.01
C ILE A 152 5.39 -13.23 6.14
N ALA A 153 4.06 -13.30 6.09
CA ALA A 153 3.34 -14.28 5.28
C ALA A 153 3.65 -14.12 3.77
N GLN A 154 3.71 -12.88 3.27
CA GLN A 154 4.06 -12.62 1.87
C GLN A 154 5.50 -12.99 1.55
N TYR A 155 6.46 -12.62 2.42
CA TYR A 155 7.86 -12.99 2.24
C TYR A 155 8.10 -14.50 2.36
N ALA A 156 7.32 -15.22 3.18
CA ALA A 156 7.39 -16.67 3.24
C ALA A 156 7.02 -17.32 1.90
N VAL A 157 5.94 -16.85 1.26
CA VAL A 157 5.55 -17.32 -0.08
C VAL A 157 6.57 -16.88 -1.12
N ALA A 158 7.03 -15.62 -1.11
CA ALA A 158 8.02 -15.14 -2.06
C ALA A 158 9.33 -15.95 -1.99
N GLY A 159 9.79 -16.28 -0.78
CA GLY A 159 10.97 -17.12 -0.57
C GLY A 159 10.79 -18.56 -1.08
N ALA A 160 9.61 -19.14 -0.90
CA ALA A 160 9.30 -20.49 -1.39
C ALA A 160 9.13 -20.56 -2.92
N GLU A 161 8.60 -19.49 -3.51
CA GLU A 161 8.17 -19.44 -4.92
C GLU A 161 9.13 -18.60 -5.79
N HIS A 162 10.35 -18.35 -5.32
CA HIS A 162 11.37 -17.56 -6.03
C HIS A 162 10.83 -16.22 -6.55
N GLY A 163 10.17 -15.46 -5.67
CA GLY A 163 9.42 -14.27 -6.02
C GLY A 163 9.88 -12.98 -5.37
N LEU A 164 9.22 -11.90 -5.78
CA LEU A 164 9.30 -10.55 -5.20
C LEU A 164 7.98 -10.25 -4.47
N VAL A 165 8.09 -9.66 -3.29
CA VAL A 165 6.94 -9.07 -2.59
C VAL A 165 6.65 -7.70 -3.19
N VAL A 166 5.40 -7.49 -3.58
CA VAL A 166 4.92 -6.24 -4.16
C VAL A 166 4.30 -5.37 -3.07
N GLY A 167 4.70 -4.11 -3.02
CA GLY A 167 4.15 -3.08 -2.13
C GLY A 167 3.08 -2.24 -2.81
N THR A 168 2.20 -1.64 -2.01
CA THR A 168 1.11 -0.78 -2.51
C THR A 168 1.33 0.70 -2.21
N ASP A 169 2.45 1.06 -1.57
CA ASP A 169 2.77 2.45 -1.24
C ASP A 169 2.76 3.34 -2.48
N HIS A 170 2.14 4.50 -2.32
CA HIS A 170 2.00 5.52 -3.33
C HIS A 170 2.19 6.90 -2.70
N ALA A 171 2.30 7.96 -3.50
CA ALA A 171 2.73 9.27 -2.99
C ALA A 171 1.84 9.83 -1.86
N ALA A 172 0.52 9.62 -1.94
CA ALA A 172 -0.41 10.04 -0.87
C ALA A 172 -0.24 9.27 0.47
N GLU A 173 0.21 8.02 0.46
CA GLU A 173 0.60 7.29 1.69
C GLU A 173 2.00 7.68 2.15
N ALA A 174 2.94 7.81 1.21
CA ALA A 174 4.32 8.19 1.47
C ALA A 174 4.43 9.56 2.14
N VAL A 175 3.65 10.56 1.69
CA VAL A 175 3.68 11.93 2.23
C VAL A 175 3.20 11.99 3.68
N SER A 176 2.23 11.15 4.02
CA SER A 176 1.64 11.06 5.35
C SER A 176 2.32 10.03 6.24
N GLY A 177 3.21 9.21 5.67
CA GLY A 177 3.82 8.06 6.31
C GLY A 177 2.78 7.08 6.85
N PHE A 178 1.65 6.95 6.14
CA PHE A 178 0.48 6.19 6.57
C PHE A 178 0.58 4.71 6.19
N PHE A 179 1.62 4.08 6.71
CA PHE A 179 1.88 2.64 6.61
C PHE A 179 2.64 2.18 7.87
N THR A 180 2.58 0.89 8.19
CA THR A 180 3.39 0.32 9.26
C THR A 180 4.82 0.10 8.76
N LYS A 181 5.80 0.72 9.44
CA LYS A 181 7.22 0.52 9.12
C LYS A 181 7.60 -0.95 9.33
N PHE A 182 8.17 -1.55 8.29
CA PHE A 182 8.47 -2.99 8.18
C PHE A 182 7.23 -3.90 8.26
N GLY A 183 6.04 -3.36 7.99
CA GLY A 183 4.82 -4.11 7.72
C GLY A 183 4.50 -4.03 6.23
N ASP A 184 3.36 -3.44 5.89
CA ASP A 184 2.94 -3.11 4.52
C ASP A 184 3.93 -2.22 3.77
N GLY A 185 4.69 -1.38 4.48
CA GLY A 185 5.77 -0.59 3.88
C GLY A 185 7.07 -1.36 3.57
N ALA A 186 7.16 -2.66 3.86
CA ALA A 186 8.28 -3.50 3.46
C ALA A 186 7.90 -4.38 2.27
N ALA A 187 8.49 -4.07 1.12
CA ALA A 187 8.32 -4.79 -0.14
C ALA A 187 9.58 -4.65 -0.99
N ASP A 188 9.70 -5.50 -2.01
CA ASP A 188 10.85 -5.51 -2.92
C ASP A 188 10.62 -4.56 -4.11
N VAL A 189 9.38 -4.47 -4.59
CA VAL A 189 8.98 -3.60 -5.71
C VAL A 189 7.68 -2.87 -5.40
N VAL A 190 7.57 -1.59 -5.78
CA VAL A 190 6.41 -0.74 -5.45
C VAL A 190 5.84 -0.10 -6.71
N PRO A 191 4.96 -0.79 -7.45
CA PRO A 191 4.48 -0.34 -8.75
C PRO A 191 3.51 0.83 -8.67
N LEU A 192 3.13 1.35 -7.49
CA LEU A 192 2.24 2.51 -7.33
C LEU A 192 2.96 3.80 -6.91
N THR A 193 4.29 3.75 -6.72
CA THR A 193 5.10 4.95 -6.39
C THR A 193 4.83 6.10 -7.36
N GLY A 194 4.72 7.31 -6.82
CA GLY A 194 4.42 8.55 -7.57
C GLY A 194 2.94 8.81 -7.82
N LEU A 195 2.02 7.86 -7.62
CA LEU A 195 0.60 8.13 -7.80
C LEU A 195 -0.01 8.82 -6.57
N THR A 196 -0.84 9.83 -6.81
CA THR A 196 -1.79 10.37 -5.84
C THR A 196 -3.01 9.44 -5.72
N LYS A 197 -3.83 9.57 -4.67
CA LYS A 197 -4.95 8.63 -4.44
C LYS A 197 -5.94 8.65 -5.60
N ARG A 198 -6.29 9.83 -6.11
CA ARG A 198 -7.15 9.99 -7.30
C ARG A 198 -6.54 9.38 -8.56
N ARG A 199 -5.21 9.39 -8.70
CA ARG A 199 -4.52 8.76 -9.83
C ARG A 199 -4.49 7.24 -9.71
N VAL A 200 -4.34 6.69 -8.49
CA VAL A 200 -4.55 5.24 -8.26
C VAL A 200 -5.96 4.84 -8.68
N ARG A 201 -7.00 5.59 -8.25
CA ARG A 201 -8.40 5.35 -8.67
C ARG A 201 -8.58 5.44 -10.18
N ALA A 202 -7.96 6.42 -10.84
CA ALA A 202 -8.05 6.57 -12.30
C ALA A 202 -7.38 5.40 -13.05
N VAL A 203 -6.24 4.91 -12.56
CA VAL A 203 -5.59 3.70 -13.09
C VAL A 203 -6.50 2.48 -12.87
N ALA A 204 -7.09 2.31 -11.68
CA ALA A 204 -8.03 1.23 -11.39
C ALA A 204 -9.23 1.24 -12.36
N GLN A 205 -9.84 2.40 -12.58
CA GLN A 205 -10.95 2.58 -13.51
C GLN A 205 -10.54 2.25 -14.96
N ALA A 206 -9.38 2.72 -15.41
CA ALA A 206 -8.86 2.44 -16.74
C ALA A 206 -8.56 0.94 -16.95
N LEU A 207 -8.20 0.21 -15.88
CA LEU A 207 -8.06 -1.25 -15.88
C LEU A 207 -9.40 -2.00 -15.84
N GLY A 208 -10.52 -1.30 -15.70
CA GLY A 208 -11.87 -1.87 -15.65
C GLY A 208 -12.31 -2.34 -14.27
N ALA A 209 -11.71 -1.83 -13.19
CA ALA A 209 -12.10 -2.20 -11.83
C ALA A 209 -13.55 -1.78 -11.54
N PRO A 210 -14.34 -2.61 -10.81
CA PRO A 210 -15.68 -2.24 -10.34
C PRO A 210 -15.68 -0.93 -9.56
N ALA A 211 -16.66 -0.06 -9.83
CA ALA A 211 -16.76 1.25 -9.20
C ALA A 211 -16.84 1.16 -7.66
N GLU A 212 -17.46 0.11 -7.13
CA GLU A 212 -17.56 -0.16 -5.71
C GLU A 212 -16.19 -0.36 -5.05
N LEU A 213 -15.23 -0.97 -5.75
CA LEU A 213 -13.85 -1.13 -5.24
C LEU A 213 -13.06 0.18 -5.35
N VAL A 214 -13.25 0.93 -6.43
CA VAL A 214 -12.55 2.20 -6.68
C VAL A 214 -12.93 3.28 -5.66
N HIS A 215 -14.22 3.37 -5.35
CA HIS A 215 -14.78 4.42 -4.50
C HIS A 215 -15.04 3.95 -3.06
N LYS A 216 -14.62 2.74 -2.70
CA LYS A 216 -14.64 2.27 -1.31
C LYS A 216 -13.88 3.25 -0.41
N VAL A 217 -14.46 3.49 0.77
CA VAL A 217 -13.82 4.30 1.81
C VAL A 217 -12.54 3.60 2.25
N PRO A 218 -11.36 4.24 2.11
CA PRO A 218 -10.10 3.65 2.53
C PRO A 218 -10.05 3.42 4.05
N THR A 219 -9.59 2.24 4.44
CA THR A 219 -9.37 1.84 5.84
C THR A 219 -8.19 0.86 5.89
N ALA A 220 -7.34 1.00 6.89
CA ALA A 220 -6.23 0.08 7.16
C ALA A 220 -6.69 -1.26 7.77
N ASP A 221 -7.91 -1.32 8.34
CA ASP A 221 -8.48 -2.49 9.03
C ASP A 221 -7.50 -3.17 10.01
N LEU A 222 -6.88 -2.36 10.88
CA LEU A 222 -5.87 -2.81 11.86
C LEU A 222 -6.38 -2.80 13.30
N GLU A 223 -7.16 -1.78 13.68
CA GLU A 223 -7.64 -1.54 15.05
C GLU A 223 -8.85 -2.44 15.35
N THR A 224 -8.77 -3.28 16.40
CA THR A 224 -9.90 -4.14 16.81
C THR A 224 -10.97 -3.35 17.55
N LEU A 225 -10.59 -2.25 18.22
CA LEU A 225 -11.51 -1.41 18.99
C LEU A 225 -12.25 -0.38 18.12
N ASP A 226 -11.80 -0.17 16.89
CA ASP A 226 -12.37 0.78 15.92
C ASP A 226 -12.32 0.18 14.50
N PRO A 227 -12.99 -0.96 14.27
CA PRO A 227 -12.91 -1.68 12.99
C PRO A 227 -13.50 -0.84 11.86
N GLY A 228 -12.80 -0.78 10.73
CA GLY A 228 -13.24 0.01 9.57
C GLY A 228 -13.06 1.53 9.71
N LYS A 229 -12.31 2.00 10.71
CA LYS A 229 -11.97 3.42 10.84
C LYS A 229 -11.43 3.99 9.52
N PRO A 230 -12.02 5.08 9.00
CA PRO A 230 -11.54 5.73 7.80
C PRO A 230 -10.12 6.28 7.97
N ASP A 231 -9.31 6.16 6.92
CA ASP A 231 -7.94 6.68 6.93
C ASP A 231 -7.92 8.19 7.14
N GLU A 232 -8.86 8.92 6.54
CA GLU A 232 -8.98 10.38 6.65
C GLU A 232 -9.23 10.84 8.11
N ASP A 233 -9.97 10.05 8.90
CA ASP A 233 -10.20 10.33 10.32
C ASP A 233 -8.91 10.16 11.14
N ALA A 234 -8.07 9.17 10.78
CA ALA A 234 -6.76 8.95 11.40
C ALA A 234 -5.70 9.96 10.91
N LEU A 235 -5.87 10.48 9.70
CA LEU A 235 -4.96 11.45 9.08
C LEU A 235 -5.23 12.88 9.54
N GLY A 236 -6.49 13.22 9.79
CA GLY A 236 -6.96 14.59 10.07
C GLY A 236 -6.97 15.49 8.83
N VAL A 237 -6.81 14.90 7.64
CA VAL A 237 -6.84 15.55 6.32
C VAL A 237 -7.45 14.56 5.33
N SER A 238 -8.17 15.07 4.32
CA SER A 238 -8.73 14.20 3.28
C SER A 238 -7.71 13.83 2.21
N TYR A 239 -7.95 12.75 1.48
CA TYR A 239 -7.14 12.39 0.32
C TYR A 239 -7.20 13.44 -0.77
N ASP A 240 -8.32 14.15 -0.93
CA ASP A 240 -8.38 15.25 -1.89
C ASP A 240 -7.44 16.41 -1.52
N GLN A 241 -7.31 16.73 -0.23
CA GLN A 241 -6.35 17.73 0.24
C GLN A 241 -4.90 17.25 0.04
N ILE A 242 -4.63 15.97 0.28
CA ILE A 242 -3.31 15.36 0.04
C ILE A 242 -2.97 15.38 -1.46
N ASP A 243 -3.92 15.00 -2.31
CA ASP A 243 -3.72 14.95 -3.75
C ASP A 243 -3.55 16.35 -4.32
N ASP A 244 -4.36 17.33 -3.88
CA ASP A 244 -4.21 18.73 -4.26
C ASP A 244 -2.83 19.27 -3.81
N PHE A 245 -2.36 18.89 -2.62
CA PHE A 245 -1.03 19.25 -2.14
C PHE A 245 0.07 18.69 -3.06
N LEU A 246 0.01 17.40 -3.36
CA LEU A 246 1.02 16.70 -4.17
C LEU A 246 0.99 17.08 -5.66
N GLU A 247 -0.16 17.52 -6.16
CA GLU A 247 -0.34 18.00 -7.54
C GLU A 247 -0.08 19.51 -7.68
N GLY A 248 0.40 20.18 -6.62
CA GLY A 248 0.75 21.60 -6.65
C GLY A 248 -0.46 22.54 -6.81
N ARG A 249 -1.65 22.07 -6.43
CA ARG A 249 -2.90 22.85 -6.45
C ARG A 249 -3.02 23.67 -5.15
N PRO A 250 -3.85 24.73 -5.15
CA PRO A 250 -4.14 25.48 -3.93
C PRO A 250 -4.78 24.59 -2.87
N VAL A 251 -4.24 24.62 -1.66
CA VAL A 251 -4.77 23.91 -0.47
C VAL A 251 -4.96 24.87 0.70
N GLU A 252 -5.90 24.56 1.59
CA GLU A 252 -6.11 25.30 2.84
C GLU A 252 -4.86 25.28 3.73
N GLU A 253 -4.59 26.37 4.45
CA GLU A 253 -3.37 26.53 5.25
C GLU A 253 -3.23 25.45 6.34
N ALA A 254 -4.32 25.12 7.03
CA ALA A 254 -4.33 24.07 8.04
C ALA A 254 -3.96 22.69 7.45
N ALA A 255 -4.47 22.37 6.26
CA ALA A 255 -4.16 21.12 5.58
C ALA A 255 -2.70 21.09 5.09
N PHE A 256 -2.22 22.20 4.52
CA PHE A 256 -0.83 22.35 4.10
C PHE A 256 0.14 22.08 5.26
N GLU A 257 -0.06 22.75 6.39
CA GLU A 257 0.81 22.62 7.57
C GLU A 257 0.74 21.22 8.16
N ALA A 258 -0.46 20.62 8.22
CA ALA A 258 -0.63 19.25 8.68
C ALA A 258 0.15 18.25 7.81
N ILE A 259 0.03 18.35 6.49
CA ILE A 259 0.71 17.47 5.52
C ILE A 259 2.22 17.67 5.58
N ALA A 260 2.71 18.91 5.49
CA ALA A 260 4.14 19.22 5.51
C ALA A 260 4.81 18.80 6.83
N ARG A 261 4.13 19.01 7.97
CA ARG A 261 4.61 18.54 9.27
C ARG A 261 4.70 17.02 9.31
N ARG A 262 3.66 16.31 8.83
CA ARG A 262 3.63 14.84 8.84
C ARG A 262 4.69 14.25 7.91
N TYR A 263 4.93 14.87 6.75
CA TYR A 263 6.03 14.53 5.86
C TYR A 263 7.37 14.51 6.59
N ARG A 264 7.71 15.61 7.28
CA ARG A 264 8.97 15.72 8.03
C ARG A 264 9.07 14.69 9.16
N LEU A 265 8.02 14.53 9.97
CA LEU A 265 8.01 13.61 11.12
C LEU A 265 8.16 12.14 10.70
N THR A 266 7.73 11.79 9.49
CA THR A 266 7.75 10.42 8.98
C THR A 266 8.91 10.13 8.04
N ALA A 267 9.87 11.06 7.88
CA ALA A 267 11.04 10.88 7.01
C ALA A 267 11.78 9.57 7.28
N HIS A 268 11.88 9.16 8.55
CA HIS A 268 12.51 7.90 8.93
C HIS A 268 11.84 6.66 8.33
N LYS A 269 10.60 6.75 7.82
CA LYS A 269 9.87 5.62 7.23
C LYS A 269 10.22 5.43 5.77
N ARG A 270 10.70 6.49 5.10
CA ARG A 270 11.09 6.52 3.68
C ARG A 270 12.60 6.38 3.47
N ALA A 271 13.36 6.21 4.54
CA ALA A 271 14.80 6.09 4.51
C ALA A 271 15.26 4.72 5.04
N LEU A 272 16.42 4.28 4.57
CA LEU A 272 17.19 3.22 5.23
C LEU A 272 17.51 3.59 6.69
N PRO A 273 17.89 2.62 7.54
CA PRO A 273 18.34 2.92 8.89
C PRO A 273 19.43 4.00 8.91
N ILE A 274 19.28 4.98 9.80
CA ILE A 274 20.21 6.10 9.92
C ILE A 274 21.57 5.57 10.42
N ALA A 275 22.63 5.84 9.68
CA ALA A 275 24.01 5.51 10.03
C ALA A 275 24.78 6.79 10.47
N PRO A 276 25.75 6.70 11.41
CA PRO A 276 26.61 7.82 11.83
C PRO A 276 27.48 8.39 10.71
#